data_AF-A0A2Z4MJ56-F1
#
_entry.id   AF-A0A2Z4MJ56-F1
#
_cell.length_a   1.000
_cell.length_b   1.000
_cell.length_c   1.000
_cell.angle_alpha   90.00
_cell.angle_beta   90.00
_cell.angle_gamma   90.00
#
_symmetry.space_group_name_H-M   'P 1'
#
loop_
_entity.id
_entity.type
_entity.pdbx_description
1 polymer ?
#
loop_
_entity_poly.entity_id
_entity_poly.type
_entity_poly.pdbx_seq_one_letter_code
_entity_poly.pdbx_strand_id
1 'polypeptide(L)'
;MNTLPCQGCKGLCCGPVPITEKEYKMIHKKMKALPNKLRDDLKNQPRLFGTCIFYDMQKDQCGIHSVRPEVCRAFGYHKDLVCFRKPELAKKETLTFKETHIGYLSIDFTWKHF
;
A
#
# COMPACT_ATOMS: atom_id res chain seq x y z
N MET A 1 -17.48 -3.24 5.77
CA MET A 1 -16.13 -2.79 5.36
C MET A 1 -15.96 -3.14 3.90
N ASN A 2 -15.70 -2.15 3.03
CA ASN A 2 -15.51 -2.42 1.61
C ASN A 2 -14.24 -3.24 1.40
N THR A 3 -14.36 -4.39 0.74
CA THR A 3 -13.23 -5.21 0.26
C THR A 3 -12.24 -4.34 -0.50
N LEU A 4 -10.95 -4.49 -0.22
CA LEU A 4 -9.90 -3.75 -0.92
C LEU A 4 -9.87 -4.16 -2.40
N PRO A 5 -9.61 -3.24 -3.35
CA PRO A 5 -9.37 -3.63 -4.74
C PRO A 5 -8.21 -4.62 -4.91
N CYS A 6 -7.23 -4.55 -4.00
CA CYS A 6 -6.09 -5.47 -3.95
C CYS A 6 -6.44 -6.87 -3.39
N GLN A 7 -7.59 -7.01 -2.72
CA GLN A 7 -8.01 -8.28 -2.16
C GLN A 7 -8.38 -9.26 -3.28
N GLY A 8 -7.94 -10.50 -3.15
CA GLY A 8 -8.08 -11.56 -4.14
C GLY A 8 -6.99 -11.58 -5.22
N CYS A 9 -6.09 -10.59 -5.29
CA CYS A 9 -4.87 -10.67 -6.09
C CYS A 9 -3.60 -10.78 -5.23
N LYS A 10 -3.75 -10.94 -3.90
CA LYS A 10 -2.63 -11.06 -2.95
C LYS A 10 -1.61 -9.92 -3.07
N GLY A 11 -2.05 -8.73 -3.48
CA GLY A 11 -1.19 -7.57 -3.63
C GLY A 11 -0.14 -7.67 -4.75
N LEU A 12 -0.27 -8.60 -5.69
CA LEU A 12 0.70 -8.82 -6.77
C LEU A 12 0.95 -7.58 -7.65
N CYS A 13 -0.04 -6.69 -7.77
CA CYS A 13 0.06 -5.42 -8.50
C CYS A 13 0.16 -4.20 -7.57
N CYS A 14 0.29 -4.41 -6.27
CA CYS A 14 0.29 -3.31 -5.30
C CYS A 14 1.70 -2.72 -5.22
N GLY A 15 1.97 -1.64 -5.96
CA GLY A 15 3.23 -0.90 -5.88
C GLY A 15 4.01 -0.87 -7.20
N PRO A 16 5.10 -0.08 -7.27
CA PRO A 16 5.65 0.78 -6.22
C PRO A 16 4.70 1.92 -5.84
N VAL A 17 4.71 2.33 -4.56
CA VAL A 17 3.73 3.29 -4.02
C VAL A 17 4.43 4.59 -3.64
N PRO A 18 4.14 5.72 -4.31
CA PRO A 18 4.67 7.02 -3.87
C PRO A 18 4.08 7.38 -2.50
N ILE A 19 4.92 7.95 -1.64
CA ILE A 19 4.51 8.40 -0.31
C ILE A 19 4.99 9.81 -0.02
N THR A 20 4.23 10.54 0.81
CA THR A 20 4.64 11.84 1.33
C THR A 20 5.41 11.70 2.65
N GLU A 21 6.09 12.76 3.08
CA GLU A 21 6.76 12.82 4.38
C GLU A 21 5.80 12.54 5.56
N LYS A 22 4.56 13.02 5.46
CA LYS A 22 3.53 12.79 6.48
C LYS A 22 3.16 11.30 6.54
N GLU A 23 2.96 10.68 5.39
CA GLU A 23 2.62 9.27 5.29
C GLU A 23 3.76 8.38 5.77
N TYR A 24 5.00 8.72 5.43
CA TYR A 24 6.19 8.05 5.95
C TYR A 24 6.21 8.04 7.48
N LYS A 25 6.02 9.19 8.13
CA LYS A 25 5.95 9.29 9.60
C LYS A 25 4.84 8.44 10.20
N MET A 26 3.67 8.43 9.57
CA MET A 26 2.52 7.64 10.03
C MET A 26 2.77 6.13 9.90
N ILE A 27 3.31 5.69 8.77
CA ILE A 27 3.69 4.30 8.51
C ILE A 27 4.77 3.87 9.51
N HIS A 28 5.82 4.65 9.67
CA HIS A 28 6.90 4.36 10.61
C HIS A 28 6.41 4.22 12.05
N LYS A 29 5.55 5.14 12.51
CA LYS A 29 4.90 5.02 13.82
C LYS A 29 4.05 3.74 13.93
N LYS A 30 3.29 3.39 12.88
CA LYS A 30 2.48 2.17 12.85
C LYS A 30 3.36 0.93 12.93
N MET A 31 4.46 0.87 12.17
CA MET A 31 5.38 -0.26 12.15
C MET A 31 6.03 -0.49 13.51
N LYS A 32 6.47 0.57 14.19
CA LYS A 32 6.98 0.48 15.57
C LYS A 32 5.97 -0.06 16.58
N ALA A 33 4.68 0.17 16.33
CA ALA A 33 3.59 -0.31 17.19
C ALA A 33 3.11 -1.74 16.84
N LEU A 34 3.58 -2.34 15.73
CA LEU A 34 3.21 -3.70 15.37
C LEU A 34 3.96 -4.73 16.23
N PRO A 35 3.31 -5.84 16.63
CA PRO A 35 4.00 -6.96 17.26
C PRO A 35 5.18 -7.46 16.40
N ASN A 36 6.31 -7.79 17.03
CA ASN A 36 7.53 -8.24 16.32
C ASN A 36 7.24 -9.40 15.38
N LYS A 37 6.52 -10.41 15.87
CA LYS A 37 6.11 -11.57 15.08
C LYS A 37 5.38 -11.18 13.79
N LEU A 38 4.45 -10.22 13.87
CA LEU A 38 3.71 -9.78 12.68
C LEU A 38 4.61 -9.04 11.69
N ARG A 39 5.59 -8.26 12.17
CA ARG A 39 6.58 -7.62 11.29
C ARG A 39 7.46 -8.65 10.60
N ASP A 40 7.96 -9.62 11.34
CA ASP A 40 8.79 -10.69 10.81
C ASP A 40 8.02 -11.54 9.78
N ASP A 41 6.77 -11.88 10.08
CA ASP A 41 5.87 -12.60 9.17
C ASP A 41 5.68 -11.82 7.86
N LEU A 42 5.43 -10.50 7.90
CA LEU A 42 5.28 -9.67 6.70
C LEU A 42 6.58 -9.57 5.88
N LYS A 43 7.71 -9.44 6.56
CA LYS A 43 9.05 -9.28 5.98
C LYS A 43 9.51 -10.53 5.23
N ASN A 44 9.17 -11.71 5.75
CA ASN A 44 9.60 -12.99 5.21
C ASN A 44 8.67 -13.54 4.09
N GLN A 45 7.62 -12.81 3.73
CA GLN A 45 6.75 -13.22 2.61
C GLN A 45 7.47 -13.06 1.26
N PRO A 46 7.35 -14.05 0.34
CA PRO A 46 7.97 -13.97 -0.98
C PRO A 46 7.26 -12.91 -1.83
N ARG A 47 8.02 -11.96 -2.39
CA ARG A 47 7.48 -10.83 -3.14
C ARG A 47 8.28 -10.56 -4.41
N LEU A 48 7.59 -10.05 -5.43
CA LEU A 48 8.24 -9.50 -6.62
C LEU A 48 8.82 -8.11 -6.28
N PHE A 49 9.95 -7.77 -6.89
CA PHE A 49 10.55 -6.45 -6.72
C PHE A 49 9.56 -5.33 -7.07
N GLY A 50 9.57 -4.24 -6.29
CA GLY A 50 8.65 -3.11 -6.46
C GLY A 50 7.23 -3.32 -5.89
N THR A 51 6.85 -4.55 -5.51
CA THR A 51 5.56 -4.79 -4.83
C THR A 51 5.61 -4.42 -3.35
N CYS A 52 4.48 -3.97 -2.81
CA CYS A 52 4.35 -3.39 -1.49
C CYS A 52 4.81 -4.37 -0.41
N ILE A 53 5.82 -3.95 0.34
CA ILE A 53 6.37 -4.69 1.47
C ILE A 53 5.37 -4.93 2.61
N PHE A 54 4.27 -4.17 2.69
CA PHE A 54 3.32 -4.23 3.80
C PHE A 54 2.02 -5.01 3.49
N TYR A 55 1.83 -5.51 2.26
CA TYR A 55 0.65 -6.31 1.97
C TYR A 55 0.79 -7.71 2.56
N ASP A 56 -0.11 -8.15 3.43
CA ASP A 56 -0.11 -9.52 3.94
C ASP A 56 -0.69 -10.46 2.89
N MET A 57 0.18 -11.19 2.18
CA MET A 57 -0.18 -12.12 1.11
C MET A 57 -0.83 -13.41 1.64
N GLN A 58 -0.56 -13.76 2.90
CA GLN A 58 -1.15 -14.94 3.53
C GLN A 58 -2.59 -14.65 3.98
N LYS A 59 -2.81 -13.48 4.59
CA LYS A 59 -4.15 -13.05 5.05
C LYS A 59 -4.92 -12.25 4.00
N ASP A 60 -4.31 -11.99 2.86
CA ASP A 60 -4.88 -11.22 1.74
C ASP A 60 -5.43 -9.85 2.17
N GLN A 61 -4.62 -9.09 2.92
CA GLN A 61 -5.01 -7.80 3.48
C GLN A 61 -3.85 -6.82 3.56
N CYS A 62 -4.13 -5.53 3.75
CA CYS A 62 -3.09 -4.53 3.95
C CYS A 62 -2.62 -4.48 5.41
N GLY A 63 -1.34 -4.79 5.68
CA GLY A 63 -0.75 -4.75 7.03
C GLY A 63 -0.70 -3.36 7.68
N ILE A 64 -0.76 -2.31 6.85
CA ILE A 64 -0.81 -0.90 7.28
C ILE A 64 -2.16 -0.25 6.98
N HIS A 65 -3.26 -1.02 6.94
CA HIS A 65 -4.57 -0.53 6.48
C HIS A 65 -4.99 0.84 7.05
N SER A 66 -4.78 1.05 8.35
CA SER A 66 -5.14 2.28 9.07
C SER A 66 -4.34 3.52 8.67
N VAL A 67 -3.17 3.35 8.05
CA VAL A 67 -2.26 4.44 7.65
C VAL A 67 -1.85 4.32 6.18
N ARG A 68 -2.71 3.71 5.36
CA ARG A 68 -2.46 3.56 3.91
C ARG A 68 -2.14 4.91 3.27
N PRO A 69 -1.23 4.97 2.30
CA PRO A 69 -1.05 6.16 1.48
C PRO A 69 -2.34 6.58 0.77
N GLU A 70 -2.49 7.87 0.47
CA GLU A 70 -3.64 8.44 -0.22
C GLU A 70 -3.85 7.77 -1.58
N VAL A 71 -2.76 7.60 -2.34
CA VAL A 71 -2.79 6.89 -3.63
C VAL A 71 -3.34 5.46 -3.47
N CYS A 72 -3.00 4.76 -2.38
CA CYS A 72 -3.53 3.44 -2.12
C CYS A 72 -5.03 3.49 -1.77
N ARG A 73 -5.49 4.50 -1.03
CA ARG A 73 -6.93 4.69 -0.72
C ARG A 73 -7.74 4.99 -1.97
N ALA A 74 -7.15 5.71 -2.92
CA ALA A 74 -7.76 6.09 -4.19
C ALA A 74 -7.76 4.97 -5.23
N PHE A 75 -6.74 4.10 -5.22
CA PHE A 75 -6.60 2.99 -6.14
C PHE A 75 -7.85 2.12 -6.23
N GLY A 76 -8.27 1.82 -7.46
CA GLY A 76 -9.46 1.06 -7.83
C GLY A 76 -10.76 1.86 -7.84
N TYR A 77 -10.76 3.12 -7.37
CA TYR A 77 -11.96 3.94 -7.24
C TYR A 77 -11.95 5.21 -8.08
N HIS A 78 -10.77 5.70 -8.48
CA HIS A 78 -10.60 6.90 -9.31
C HIS A 78 -10.22 6.54 -10.75
N LYS A 79 -10.68 7.33 -11.73
CA LYS A 79 -10.53 7.09 -13.18
C LYS A 79 -9.08 7.02 -13.66
N ASP A 80 -8.15 7.65 -12.94
CA ASP A 80 -6.71 7.67 -13.20
C ASP A 80 -5.95 6.55 -12.47
N LEU A 81 -6.61 5.85 -11.53
CA LEU A 81 -6.02 4.79 -10.71
C LEU A 81 -6.85 3.51 -10.79
N VAL A 82 -7.12 3.06 -12.00
CA VAL A 82 -8.03 1.92 -12.27
C VAL A 82 -7.39 0.59 -11.85
N CYS A 83 -8.16 -0.27 -11.20
CA CYS A 83 -7.79 -1.68 -11.03
C CYS A 83 -8.30 -2.47 -12.24
N PHE A 84 -7.40 -3.07 -13.03
CA PHE A 84 -7.78 -3.82 -14.24
C PHE A 84 -8.71 -5.01 -13.98
N ARG A 85 -8.74 -5.56 -12.76
CA ARG A 85 -9.63 -6.67 -12.39
C ARG A 85 -11.06 -6.22 -12.13
N LYS A 86 -11.24 -4.94 -11.77
CA LYS A 86 -12.52 -4.33 -11.38
C LYS A 86 -12.63 -2.91 -11.93
N PRO A 87 -12.51 -2.70 -13.24
CA PRO A 87 -12.53 -1.37 -13.84
C PRO A 87 -13.85 -0.63 -13.56
N GLU A 88 -14.95 -1.35 -13.36
CA GLU A 88 -16.28 -0.83 -13.06
C GLU A 88 -16.38 -0.06 -11.73
N LEU A 89 -15.41 -0.23 -10.82
CA LEU A 89 -15.36 0.48 -9.54
C LEU A 89 -14.75 1.89 -9.65
N ALA A 90 -14.02 2.18 -10.73
CA ALA A 90 -13.31 3.44 -10.94
C ALA A 90 -14.24 4.57 -11.40
N LYS A 91 -15.16 4.97 -10.52
CA LYS A 91 -16.22 5.95 -10.84
C LYS A 91 -15.89 7.37 -10.41
N LYS A 92 -14.93 7.57 -9.51
CA LYS A 92 -14.55 8.90 -9.01
C LYS A 92 -13.64 9.61 -10.02
N GLU A 93 -13.75 10.92 -10.06
CA GLU A 93 -12.90 11.76 -10.92
C GLU A 93 -11.42 11.66 -10.53
N THR A 94 -10.55 12.08 -11.46
CA THR A 94 -9.10 12.13 -11.28
C THR A 94 -8.71 12.79 -9.96
N LEU A 95 -7.74 12.18 -9.25
CA LEU A 95 -7.29 12.70 -7.97
C LEU A 95 -6.09 13.64 -8.14
N THR A 96 -6.16 14.83 -7.58
CA THR A 96 -5.01 15.74 -7.49
C THR A 96 -4.35 15.62 -6.13
N PHE A 97 -3.12 15.11 -6.10
CA PHE A 97 -2.31 15.06 -4.88
C PHE A 97 -1.74 16.45 -4.58
N LYS A 98 -1.96 16.94 -3.35
CA LYS A 98 -1.49 18.26 -2.91
C LYS A 98 -0.05 18.27 -2.42
N GLU A 99 0.41 17.16 -1.87
CA GLU A 99 1.74 17.01 -1.29
C GLU A 99 2.67 16.31 -2.29
N THR A 100 3.91 16.77 -2.39
CA THR A 100 4.95 16.12 -3.19
C THR A 100 5.39 14.82 -2.52
N HIS A 101 5.60 13.78 -3.32
CA HIS A 101 6.15 12.52 -2.82
C HIS A 101 7.65 12.67 -2.50
N ILE A 102 8.14 11.92 -1.52
CA ILE A 102 9.56 11.87 -1.16
C ILE A 102 10.27 10.61 -1.68
N GLY A 103 9.53 9.73 -2.35
CA GLY A 103 10.02 8.47 -2.92
C GLY A 103 8.94 7.39 -2.88
N TYR A 104 9.37 6.16 -3.15
CA TYR A 104 8.48 5.02 -3.36
C TYR A 104 8.72 3.91 -2.33
N LEU A 105 7.63 3.39 -1.75
CA LEU A 105 7.69 2.16 -0.95
C LEU A 105 8.21 1.01 -1.80
N SER A 106 9.04 0.16 -1.18
CA SER A 106 9.62 -1.06 -1.78
C SER A 106 10.73 -0.80 -2.80
N ILE A 107 11.06 0.47 -3.08
CA ILE A 107 12.22 0.90 -3.87
C ILE A 107 13.13 1.75 -2.97
N ASP A 108 12.73 2.99 -2.68
CA ASP A 108 13.50 3.90 -1.83
C ASP A 108 13.31 3.57 -0.35
N PHE A 109 12.07 3.29 0.05
CA PHE A 109 11.71 2.97 1.43
C PHE A 109 11.45 1.47 1.60
N THR A 110 12.46 0.77 2.08
CA THR A 110 12.44 -0.67 2.38
C THR A 110 12.36 -0.94 3.89
N TRP A 111 12.31 -2.22 4.28
CA TRP A 111 12.36 -2.67 5.69
C TRP A 111 13.50 -2.09 6.53
N LYS A 112 14.58 -1.58 5.92
CA LYS A 112 15.68 -0.91 6.66
C LYS A 112 15.26 0.43 7.28
N HIS A 113 14.13 0.99 6.84
CA HIS A 113 13.65 2.32 7.24
C HIS A 113 12.50 2.24 8.26
N PHE A 114 12.07 1.04 8.69
CA PHE A 114 10.88 0.82 9.53
C PHE A 114 11.15 -0.18 10.66
#